data_AF-A0AAV4EEA2-F1
#
_entry.id   AF-A0AAV4EEA2-F1
#
_cell.length_a   1.000
_cell.length_b   1.000
_cell.length_c   1.000
_cell.angle_alpha   90.00
_cell.angle_beta   90.00
_cell.angle_gamma   90.00
#
_symmetry.space_group_name_H-M   'P 1'
#
loop_
_entity.id
_entity.type
_entity.pdbx_description
1 polymer ?
#
loop_
_entity_poly.entity_id
_entity_poly.type
_entity_poly.pdbx_seq_one_letter_code
_entity_poly.pdbx_strand_id
1 'polypeptide(L)'
;MKITAFILLVSTLVAATVANECYNPRPDFDALINLVNHEIGWMGPNFFNGADPLIIAEALSVAHDVGDLSNVLGMTSENEETFKGALQAVSKGDKQPLLDLDMEPCSWNEVRYIFQQLLDSGFKLD
;
A
#
# COMPACT_ATOMS: atom_id res chain seq x y z
N MET A 1 -55.33 21.20 32.07
CA MET A 1 -55.40 21.86 30.74
C MET A 1 -54.05 21.64 30.07
N LYS A 2 -54.07 21.15 28.82
CA LYS A 2 -52.92 20.62 28.05
C LYS A 2 -51.78 21.64 27.86
N ILE A 3 -50.55 21.14 27.71
CA ILE A 3 -49.60 21.34 26.57
C ILE A 3 -48.34 20.52 26.95
N THR A 4 -48.13 19.32 26.42
CA THR A 4 -47.50 18.94 25.12
C THR A 4 -46.08 18.43 25.36
N ALA A 5 -45.85 17.23 24.84
CA ALA A 5 -44.60 16.49 24.81
C ALA A 5 -43.40 17.33 24.34
N PHE A 6 -42.30 17.24 25.06
CA PHE A 6 -40.96 17.54 24.55
C PHE A 6 -40.09 16.30 24.72
N ILE A 7 -40.41 15.30 23.90
CA ILE A 7 -39.57 14.13 23.68
C ILE A 7 -38.66 14.45 22.48
N LEU A 8 -37.40 14.00 22.57
CA LEU A 8 -36.43 13.83 21.47
C LEU A 8 -35.92 15.10 20.79
N LEU A 9 -34.78 15.62 21.24
CA LEU A 9 -33.84 16.36 20.37
C LEU A 9 -32.45 16.51 21.02
N VAL A 10 -31.84 15.42 21.47
CA VAL A 10 -30.37 15.33 21.59
C VAL A 10 -29.93 13.93 21.14
N SER A 11 -30.25 13.57 19.89
CA SER A 11 -29.83 12.30 19.30
C SER A 11 -29.26 12.46 17.89
N THR A 12 -28.86 13.67 17.49
CA THR A 12 -28.35 13.94 16.14
C THR A 12 -27.21 14.96 16.14
N LEU A 13 -26.27 14.86 17.08
CA LEU A 13 -25.02 15.62 17.00
C LEU A 13 -23.79 14.80 17.44
N VAL A 14 -23.80 13.50 17.15
CA VAL A 14 -22.58 12.67 17.07
C VAL A 14 -22.70 11.78 15.82
N ALA A 15 -23.00 12.39 14.68
CA ALA A 15 -23.06 11.71 13.38
C ALA A 15 -22.34 12.49 12.26
N ALA A 16 -21.45 13.42 12.65
CA ALA A 16 -20.73 14.28 11.70
C ALA A 16 -19.26 14.50 12.09
N THR A 17 -18.58 13.47 12.59
CA THR A 17 -17.10 13.48 12.77
C THR A 17 -16.46 12.12 12.49
N VAL A 18 -17.08 11.28 11.66
CA VAL A 18 -16.49 9.99 11.20
C VAL A 18 -16.48 9.88 9.68
N ALA A 19 -16.50 11.01 8.97
CA ALA A 19 -16.40 11.07 7.51
C ALA A 19 -15.29 12.04 7.11
N ASN A 20 -14.03 11.68 7.41
CA ASN A 20 -12.87 12.19 6.68
C ASN A 20 -11.58 11.38 6.97
N GLU A 21 -11.70 10.06 7.18
CA GLU A 21 -10.55 9.19 6.90
C GLU A 21 -10.51 9.08 5.38
N CYS A 22 -9.69 9.92 4.75
CA CYS A 22 -9.56 10.00 3.31
C CYS A 22 -9.28 8.61 2.75
N TYR A 23 -10.23 8.04 2.00
CA TYR A 23 -9.97 6.91 1.13
C TYR A 23 -8.83 7.31 0.19
N ASN A 24 -7.61 6.82 0.47
CA ASN A 24 -6.50 7.03 -0.43
C ASN A 24 -6.63 5.95 -1.51
N PRO A 25 -6.96 6.31 -2.76
CA PRO A 25 -7.13 5.32 -3.80
C PRO A 25 -5.82 4.53 -3.93
N ARG A 26 -5.96 3.21 -4.10
CA ARG A 26 -4.85 2.35 -4.50
C ARG A 26 -4.13 2.97 -5.71
N PRO A 27 -2.79 2.88 -5.79
CA PRO A 27 -2.07 3.29 -6.99
C PRO A 27 -2.71 2.70 -8.23
N ASP A 28 -2.94 3.53 -9.24
CA ASP A 28 -3.45 3.04 -10.51
C ASP A 28 -2.41 2.17 -11.23
N PHE A 29 -2.89 1.40 -12.20
CA PHE A 29 -2.04 0.48 -12.95
C PHE A 29 -0.87 1.20 -13.63
N ASP A 30 -1.11 2.40 -14.18
CA ASP A 30 -0.09 3.19 -14.88
C ASP A 30 1.03 3.63 -13.92
N ALA A 31 0.71 4.05 -12.71
CA ALA A 31 1.69 4.38 -11.68
C ALA A 31 2.49 3.15 -11.25
N LEU A 32 1.82 2.00 -11.09
CA LEU A 32 2.48 0.75 -10.71
C LEU A 32 3.42 0.24 -11.80
N ILE A 33 2.98 0.20 -13.06
CA ILE A 33 3.84 -0.30 -14.15
C ILE A 33 5.00 0.66 -14.43
N ASN A 34 4.82 1.97 -14.26
CA ASN A 34 5.92 2.92 -14.36
C ASN A 34 6.96 2.71 -13.26
N LEU A 35 6.52 2.58 -12.00
CA LEU A 35 7.42 2.26 -10.89
C LEU A 35 8.17 0.96 -11.16
N VAL A 36 7.45 -0.12 -11.48
CA VAL A 36 8.06 -1.44 -11.66
C VAL A 36 9.05 -1.42 -12.81
N ASN A 37 8.72 -0.81 -13.95
CA ASN A 37 9.67 -0.72 -15.07
C ASN A 37 10.93 0.07 -14.73
N HIS A 38 10.81 1.12 -13.93
CA HIS A 38 11.96 1.95 -13.53
C HIS A 38 12.85 1.21 -12.51
N GLU A 39 12.24 0.50 -11.57
CA GLU A 39 12.89 -0.08 -10.40
C GLU A 39 13.10 -1.62 -10.51
N ILE A 40 12.76 -2.23 -11.66
CA ILE A 40 12.77 -3.69 -11.84
C ILE A 40 14.13 -4.33 -11.56
N GLY A 41 15.22 -3.60 -11.82
CA GLY A 41 16.58 -4.10 -11.66
C GLY A 41 16.86 -4.61 -10.25
N TRP A 42 16.29 -3.96 -9.25
CA TRP A 42 16.42 -4.37 -7.86
C TRP A 42 15.13 -4.95 -7.27
N MET A 43 13.95 -4.42 -7.62
CA MET A 43 12.68 -4.93 -7.11
C MET A 43 12.36 -6.34 -7.63
N GLY A 44 12.67 -6.60 -8.90
CA GLY A 44 12.39 -7.88 -9.55
C GLY A 44 12.98 -9.08 -8.79
N PRO A 45 14.31 -9.17 -8.61
CA PRO A 45 14.91 -10.29 -7.90
C PRO A 45 14.61 -10.29 -6.40
N ASN A 46 14.56 -9.13 -5.74
CA ASN A 46 14.42 -9.05 -4.28
C ASN A 46 12.97 -9.25 -3.79
N PHE A 47 11.97 -8.78 -4.52
CA PHE A 47 10.57 -8.80 -4.07
C PHE A 47 9.70 -9.77 -4.87
N PHE A 48 9.94 -9.93 -6.17
CA PHE A 48 8.94 -10.54 -7.06
C PHE A 48 9.45 -11.78 -7.77
N ASN A 49 10.54 -12.38 -7.28
CA ASN A 49 11.12 -13.61 -7.83
C ASN A 49 11.38 -13.55 -9.35
N GLY A 50 11.73 -12.36 -9.85
CA GLY A 50 11.97 -12.13 -11.28
C GLY A 50 10.71 -12.19 -12.17
N ALA A 51 9.52 -12.04 -11.60
CA ALA A 51 8.27 -11.97 -12.35
C ALA A 51 8.28 -10.82 -13.39
N ASP A 52 7.45 -10.97 -14.42
CA ASP A 52 7.32 -9.97 -15.47
C ASP A 52 6.73 -8.64 -14.92
N PRO A 53 7.25 -7.48 -15.30
CA PRO A 53 6.78 -6.17 -14.83
C PRO A 53 5.26 -5.96 -14.96
N LEU A 54 4.66 -6.42 -16.06
CA LEU A 54 3.23 -6.27 -16.31
C LEU A 54 2.42 -7.06 -15.29
N ILE A 55 2.84 -8.30 -15.03
CA ILE A 55 2.20 -9.19 -14.06
C ILE A 55 2.35 -8.63 -12.64
N ILE A 56 3.52 -8.09 -12.31
CA ILE A 56 3.76 -7.45 -11.00
C ILE A 56 2.79 -6.28 -10.80
N ALA A 57 2.70 -5.37 -11.78
CA ALA A 57 1.82 -4.20 -11.68
C ALA A 57 0.35 -4.59 -11.58
N GLU A 58 -0.09 -5.59 -12.36
CA GLU A 58 -1.45 -6.12 -12.29
C GLU A 58 -1.73 -6.72 -10.92
N ALA A 59 -0.83 -7.58 -10.41
CA ALA A 59 -0.97 -8.21 -9.11
C ALA A 59 -1.03 -7.18 -7.96
N LEU A 60 -0.15 -6.16 -7.97
CA LEU A 60 -0.17 -5.08 -6.98
C LEU A 60 -1.47 -4.26 -7.01
N SER A 61 -2.09 -4.12 -8.19
CA SER A 61 -3.35 -3.40 -8.33
C SER A 61 -4.54 -4.14 -7.69
N VAL A 62 -4.48 -5.47 -7.56
CA VAL A 62 -5.61 -6.29 -7.08
C VAL A 62 -5.37 -7.01 -5.75
N ALA A 63 -4.12 -7.33 -5.38
CA ALA A 63 -3.81 -8.12 -4.18
C ALA A 63 -4.22 -7.39 -2.90
N HIS A 64 -4.79 -8.09 -1.92
CA HIS A 64 -5.22 -7.47 -0.66
C HIS A 64 -4.10 -7.45 0.39
N ASP A 65 -3.17 -8.39 0.28
CA ASP A 65 -2.05 -8.55 1.19
C ASP A 65 -0.84 -9.20 0.50
N VAL A 66 0.24 -9.36 1.25
CA VAL A 66 1.48 -9.97 0.73
C VAL A 66 1.30 -11.45 0.39
N GLY A 67 0.42 -12.17 1.09
CA GLY A 67 0.14 -13.58 0.79
C GLY A 67 -0.58 -13.75 -0.55
N ASP A 68 -1.59 -12.93 -0.82
CA ASP A 68 -2.27 -12.84 -2.12
C ASP A 68 -1.25 -12.54 -3.23
N LEU A 69 -0.38 -11.55 -3.01
CA LEU A 69 0.65 -11.15 -3.96
C LEU A 69 1.64 -12.29 -4.22
N SER A 70 2.10 -12.96 -3.16
CA SER A 70 3.02 -14.10 -3.22
C SER A 70 2.44 -15.26 -4.03
N ASN A 71 1.17 -15.59 -3.79
CA ASN A 71 0.49 -16.65 -4.52
C ASN A 71 0.38 -16.36 -6.02
N VAL A 72 0.16 -15.11 -6.41
CA VAL A 72 0.07 -14.70 -7.82
C VAL A 72 1.44 -14.70 -8.49
N LEU A 73 2.47 -14.18 -7.80
CA LEU A 73 3.80 -13.97 -8.36
C LEU A 73 4.76 -15.15 -8.16
N GLY A 74 4.36 -16.17 -7.40
CA GLY A 74 5.23 -17.27 -7.03
C GLY A 74 6.42 -16.81 -6.19
N MET A 75 6.20 -15.89 -5.25
CA MET A 75 7.26 -15.37 -4.38
C MET A 75 7.77 -16.47 -3.45
N THR A 76 9.05 -16.40 -3.10
CA THR A 76 9.62 -17.22 -2.04
C THR A 76 9.37 -16.56 -0.69
N SER A 77 9.52 -17.31 0.41
CA SER A 77 9.44 -16.72 1.77
C SER A 77 10.46 -15.59 1.99
N GLU A 78 11.65 -15.69 1.37
CA GLU A 78 12.65 -14.62 1.43
C GLU A 78 12.17 -13.36 0.71
N ASN A 79 11.53 -13.50 -0.46
CA ASN A 79 10.95 -12.36 -1.17
C ASN A 79 9.83 -11.70 -0.37
N GLU A 80 8.95 -12.50 0.24
CA GLU A 80 7.87 -12.00 1.10
C GLU A 80 8.41 -11.21 2.30
N GLU A 81 9.37 -11.77 3.03
CA GLU A 81 9.99 -11.10 4.18
C GLU A 81 10.69 -9.81 3.77
N THR A 82 11.41 -9.84 2.64
CA THR A 82 12.12 -8.67 2.09
C THR A 82 11.14 -7.58 1.67
N PHE A 83 10.04 -7.93 1.00
CA PHE A 83 8.99 -6.99 0.61
C PHE A 83 8.23 -6.42 1.81
N LYS A 84 7.86 -7.26 2.80
CA LYS A 84 7.28 -6.82 4.08
C LYS A 84 8.22 -5.84 4.80
N GLY A 85 9.51 -6.15 4.85
CA GLY A 85 10.55 -5.28 5.41
C GLY A 85 10.63 -3.93 4.71
N ALA A 86 10.59 -3.91 3.38
CA ALA A 86 10.60 -2.67 2.59
C ALA A 86 9.36 -1.80 2.85
N LEU A 87 8.16 -2.39 2.89
CA LEU A 87 6.92 -1.67 3.22
C LEU A 87 6.95 -1.10 4.65
N GLN A 88 7.47 -1.87 5.62
CA GLN A 88 7.67 -1.39 6.98
C GLN A 88 8.68 -0.24 7.05
N ALA A 89 9.78 -0.31 6.30
CA ALA A 89 10.78 0.75 6.23
C ALA A 89 10.17 2.05 5.67
N VAL A 90 9.40 1.94 4.57
CA VAL A 90 8.64 3.07 4.00
C VAL A 90 7.69 3.68 5.01
N SER A 91 6.92 2.87 5.75
CA SER A 91 5.98 3.38 6.77
C SER A 91 6.67 4.15 7.90
N LYS A 92 7.94 3.84 8.18
CA LYS A 92 8.78 4.53 9.17
C LYS A 92 9.57 5.70 8.59
N GLY A 93 9.52 5.91 7.27
CA GLY A 93 10.35 6.88 6.55
C GLY A 93 11.84 6.52 6.53
N ASP A 94 12.17 5.24 6.73
CA ASP A 94 13.53 4.74 6.66
C ASP A 94 13.84 4.21 5.26
N LYS A 95 14.78 4.86 4.58
CA LYS A 95 15.20 4.46 3.24
C LYS A 95 16.32 3.44 3.23
N GLN A 96 17.06 3.29 4.34
CA GLN A 96 18.31 2.53 4.36
C GLN A 96 18.10 1.06 3.92
N PRO A 97 17.04 0.35 4.37
CA PRO A 97 16.82 -1.03 3.93
C PRO A 97 16.61 -1.17 2.43
N LEU A 98 16.04 -0.17 1.75
CA LEU A 98 15.86 -0.22 0.30
C LEU A 98 17.16 0.14 -0.43
N LEU A 99 17.97 1.05 0.12
CA LEU A 99 19.30 1.35 -0.43
C LEU A 99 20.24 0.14 -0.33
N ASP A 100 20.12 -0.64 0.75
CA ASP A 100 20.88 -1.88 0.93
C ASP A 100 20.46 -2.99 -0.06
N LEU A 101 19.30 -2.81 -0.72
CA LEU A 101 18.78 -3.64 -1.81
C LEU A 101 19.06 -3.03 -3.19
N ASP A 102 20.03 -2.13 -3.33
CA ASP A 102 20.40 -1.47 -4.59
C ASP A 102 19.37 -0.46 -5.16
N MET A 103 18.41 0.03 -4.36
CA MET A 103 17.58 1.17 -4.77
C MET A 103 18.45 2.42 -4.96
N GLU A 104 18.27 3.13 -6.08
CA GLU A 104 18.97 4.39 -6.29
C GLU A 104 18.52 5.46 -5.28
N PRO A 105 19.44 6.27 -4.71
CA PRO A 105 19.08 7.30 -3.72
C PRO A 105 18.05 8.33 -4.20
N CYS A 106 18.00 8.60 -5.51
CA CYS A 106 17.02 9.52 -6.11
C CYS A 106 15.62 8.91 -6.25
N SER A 107 15.50 7.58 -6.30
CA SER A 107 14.22 6.87 -6.43
C SER A 107 13.39 6.88 -5.14
N TRP A 108 14.00 7.21 -4.00
CA TRP A 108 13.34 7.16 -2.69
C TRP A 108 11.97 7.87 -2.66
N ASN A 109 11.87 9.06 -3.24
CA ASN A 109 10.62 9.82 -3.17
C ASN A 109 9.48 9.15 -3.95
N GLU A 110 9.78 8.57 -5.10
CA GLU A 110 8.82 7.85 -5.94
C GLU A 110 8.41 6.53 -5.28
N VAL A 111 9.39 5.70 -4.89
CA VAL A 111 9.16 4.41 -4.23
C VAL A 111 8.35 4.60 -2.95
N ARG A 112 8.76 5.54 -2.09
CA ARG A 112 8.05 5.85 -0.85
C ARG A 112 6.62 6.29 -1.14
N TYR A 113 6.40 7.15 -2.14
CA TYR A 113 5.08 7.65 -2.49
C TYR A 113 4.14 6.51 -2.89
N ILE A 114 4.57 5.64 -3.82
CA ILE A 114 3.72 4.53 -4.29
C ILE A 114 3.52 3.48 -3.19
N PHE A 115 4.56 3.12 -2.44
CA PHE A 115 4.42 2.14 -1.36
C PHE A 115 3.56 2.67 -0.21
N GLN A 116 3.65 3.96 0.11
CA GLN A 116 2.75 4.56 1.10
C GLN A 116 1.30 4.56 0.60
N GLN A 117 1.05 4.90 -0.66
CA GLN A 117 -0.30 4.80 -1.22
C GLN A 117 -0.84 3.37 -1.21
N LEU A 118 0.01 2.38 -1.50
CA LEU A 118 -0.37 0.97 -1.41
C LEU A 118 -0.83 0.62 0.01
N LEU A 119 -0.07 1.00 1.03
CA LEU A 119 -0.43 0.81 2.44
C LEU A 119 -1.72 1.54 2.81
N ASP A 120 -1.84 2.81 2.41
CA ASP A 120 -3.02 3.63 2.70
C ASP A 120 -4.30 3.11 2.02
N SER A 121 -4.16 2.33 0.93
CA SER A 121 -5.28 1.66 0.27
C SER A 121 -5.85 0.46 1.02
N GLY A 122 -5.24 0.09 2.16
CA GLY A 122 -5.63 -1.07 2.97
C GLY A 122 -4.88 -2.36 2.62
N PHE A 123 -3.77 -2.28 1.87
CA PHE A 123 -2.91 -3.42 1.62
C PHE A 123 -2.24 -3.89 2.93
N LYS A 124 -2.36 -5.18 3.26
CA LYS A 124 -1.89 -5.72 4.55
C LYS A 124 -0.55 -6.44 4.42
N LEU A 125 0.16 -6.53 5.54
CA LEU A 125 1.46 -7.19 5.65
C LEU A 125 1.36 -8.63 6.18
N ASP A 126 0.15 -9.15 6.30
CA ASP A 126 -0.18 -10.37 7.03
C ASP A 126 0.30 -11.64 6.30
#